data_AF-A0AAW4QXV1-F1
#
_entry.id   AF-A0AAW4QXV1-F1
#
_cell.length_a   1.000
_cell.length_b   1.000
_cell.length_c   1.000
_cell.angle_alpha   90.00
_cell.angle_beta   90.00
_cell.angle_gamma   90.00
#
_symmetry.space_group_name_H-M   'P 1'
#
loop_
_entity.id
_entity.type
_entity.pdbx_description
1 polymer ?
#
loop_
_entity_poly.entity_id
_entity_poly.type
_entity_poly.pdbx_seq_one_letter_code
_entity_poly.pdbx_strand_id
1 'polypeptide(L)'
;MMIFYSVLIYIDKGIKLAINLNTLYLLGELFYLKGRFLLKIKQHNVEDVVYNWKKALFIFELTEKEYYTKMISDKLIEIQNKKHS
;
A
#
# COMPACT_ATOMS: atom_id res chain seq x y z
N MET A 1 -10.80 -4.74 -16.37
CA MET A 1 -11.26 -3.87 -15.26
C MET A 1 -11.76 -4.68 -14.05
N MET A 2 -12.44 -5.82 -14.23
CA MET A 2 -13.04 -6.62 -13.13
C MET A 2 -12.03 -7.33 -12.20
N ILE A 3 -10.84 -7.66 -12.69
CA ILE A 3 -9.80 -8.43 -11.95
C ILE A 3 -9.24 -7.64 -10.76
N PHE A 4 -9.10 -6.31 -10.86
CA PHE A 4 -8.47 -5.52 -9.80
C PHE A 4 -9.34 -5.38 -8.54
N TYR A 5 -10.66 -5.27 -8.71
CA TYR A 5 -11.59 -5.21 -7.57
C TYR A 5 -11.66 -6.55 -6.82
N SER A 6 -11.60 -7.67 -7.55
CA SER A 6 -11.53 -9.00 -6.93
C SER A 6 -10.25 -9.16 -6.11
N VAL A 7 -9.12 -8.66 -6.60
CA VAL A 7 -7.85 -8.66 -5.85
C VAL A 7 -7.93 -7.83 -4.56
N LEU A 8 -8.57 -6.64 -4.59
CA LEU A 8 -8.73 -5.82 -3.39
C LEU A 8 -9.50 -6.54 -2.27
N ILE A 9 -10.52 -7.34 -2.61
CA ILE A 9 -11.27 -8.15 -1.63
C ILE A 9 -10.35 -9.15 -0.93
N TYR A 10 -9.46 -9.83 -1.66
CA TYR A 10 -8.51 -10.77 -1.06
C TYR A 10 -7.43 -10.08 -0.24
N ILE A 11 -6.95 -8.91 -0.68
CA ILE A 11 -6.02 -8.09 0.10
C ILE A 11 -6.66 -7.66 1.42
N ASP A 12 -7.93 -7.23 1.41
CA ASP A 12 -8.65 -6.83 2.63
C ASP A 12 -8.82 -8.00 3.62
N LYS A 13 -9.10 -9.21 3.10
CA LYS A 13 -9.10 -10.42 3.92
C LYS A 13 -7.70 -10.72 4.48
N GLY A 14 -6.67 -10.58 3.66
CA GLY A 14 -5.28 -10.75 4.07
C GLY A 14 -4.88 -9.77 5.17
N ILE A 15 -5.28 -8.50 5.08
CA ILE A 15 -4.99 -7.47 6.09
C ILE A 15 -5.61 -7.86 7.44
N LYS A 16 -6.89 -8.26 7.44
CA LYS A 16 -7.57 -8.74 8.66
C LYS A 16 -6.84 -9.94 9.27
N LEU A 17 -6.43 -10.89 8.44
CA LEU A 17 -5.70 -12.07 8.89
C LEU A 17 -4.32 -11.69 9.46
N ALA A 18 -3.55 -10.84 8.78
CA ALA A 18 -2.23 -10.42 9.22
C ALA A 18 -2.27 -9.65 10.55
N ILE A 19 -3.32 -8.84 10.78
CA ILE A 19 -3.59 -8.20 12.08
C ILE A 19 -3.85 -9.27 13.14
N ASN A 20 -4.77 -10.21 12.88
CA ASN A 20 -5.13 -11.25 13.86
C ASN A 20 -3.94 -12.16 14.22
N LEU A 21 -3.03 -12.39 13.28
CA LEU A 21 -1.82 -13.20 13.49
C LEU A 21 -0.64 -12.38 14.01
N ASN A 22 -0.78 -11.06 14.20
CA ASN A 22 0.29 -10.14 14.57
C ASN A 22 1.53 -10.22 13.65
N THR A 23 1.32 -10.50 12.36
CA THR A 23 2.41 -10.60 11.38
C THR A 23 2.66 -9.23 10.74
N LEU A 24 3.48 -8.40 11.38
CA LEU A 24 3.75 -7.04 10.94
C LEU A 24 4.33 -6.97 9.52
N TYR A 25 5.31 -7.80 9.19
CA TYR A 25 5.92 -7.78 7.85
C TYR A 25 4.87 -8.02 6.73
N LEU A 26 4.07 -9.07 6.86
CA LEU A 26 2.99 -9.39 5.92
C LEU A 26 1.95 -8.26 5.86
N LEU A 27 1.63 -7.63 7.00
CA LEU A 27 0.72 -6.50 7.06
C LEU A 27 1.24 -5.31 6.25
N GLY A 28 2.54 -5.01 6.34
CA GLY A 28 3.20 -3.97 5.54
C GLY A 28 3.12 -4.26 4.04
N GLU A 29 3.42 -5.50 3.63
CA GLU A 29 3.34 -5.92 2.22
C GLU A 29 1.91 -5.79 1.67
N LEU A 30 0.90 -6.19 2.44
CA LEU A 30 -0.49 -6.12 2.02
C LEU A 30 -0.97 -4.67 1.85
N PHE A 31 -0.59 -3.77 2.74
CA PHE A 31 -0.87 -2.33 2.58
C PHE A 31 -0.17 -1.75 1.35
N TYR A 32 1.09 -2.14 1.10
CA TYR A 32 1.81 -1.71 -0.10
C TYR A 32 1.12 -2.20 -1.38
N LEU A 33 0.75 -3.49 -1.43
CA LEU A 33 0.03 -4.10 -2.53
C LEU A 33 -1.33 -3.43 -2.75
N LYS A 34 -2.07 -3.11 -1.69
CA LYS A 34 -3.35 -2.41 -1.78
C LYS A 34 -3.20 -1.09 -2.53
N GLY A 35 -2.24 -0.25 -2.13
CA GLY A 35 -1.95 1.01 -2.83
C GLY A 35 -1.53 0.80 -4.29
N ARG A 36 -0.71 -0.24 -4.58
CA ARG A 36 -0.30 -0.59 -5.96
C ARG A 36 -1.48 -0.99 -6.84
N PHE A 37 -2.46 -1.72 -6.31
CA PHE A 37 -3.66 -2.12 -7.07
C PHE A 37 -4.66 -0.98 -7.22
N LEU A 38 -4.82 -0.13 -6.21
CA LEU A 38 -5.63 1.09 -6.30
C LEU A 38 -5.15 1.99 -7.43
N LEU A 39 -3.83 2.22 -7.59
CA LEU A 39 -3.28 3.00 -8.71
C LEU A 39 -3.62 2.47 -10.11
N LYS A 40 -3.87 1.15 -10.24
CA LYS A 40 -4.21 0.52 -11.52
C LYS A 40 -5.69 0.69 -11.89
N ILE A 41 -6.51 1.18 -10.97
CA ILE A 41 -7.92 1.47 -11.24
C ILE A 41 -8.02 2.80 -11.98
N LYS A 42 -8.89 2.84 -13.02
CA LYS A 42 -9.18 4.08 -13.76
C LYS A 42 -9.87 5.07 -12.81
N GLN A 43 -9.45 6.34 -12.82
CA GLN A 43 -9.96 7.38 -11.91
C GLN A 43 -9.82 6.99 -10.43
N HIS A 44 -8.72 6.34 -10.07
CA HIS A 44 -8.45 5.98 -8.69
C HIS A 44 -8.37 7.21 -7.78
N ASN A 45 -8.76 7.01 -6.53
CA ASN A 45 -8.55 8.01 -5.48
C ASN A 45 -7.07 7.97 -5.03
N VAL A 46 -6.34 9.04 -5.31
CA VAL A 46 -4.93 9.19 -4.93
C VAL A 46 -4.76 9.16 -3.40
N GLU A 47 -5.73 9.67 -2.65
CA GLU A 47 -5.65 9.73 -1.18
C GLU A 47 -5.71 8.32 -0.58
N ASP A 48 -6.51 7.42 -1.15
CA ASP A 48 -6.56 6.01 -0.73
C ASP A 48 -5.23 5.30 -1.01
N VAL A 49 -4.59 5.58 -2.14
CA VAL A 49 -3.25 5.04 -2.45
C VAL A 49 -2.24 5.51 -1.41
N VAL A 50 -2.17 6.82 -1.17
CA VAL A 50 -1.23 7.44 -0.22
C VAL A 50 -1.46 6.92 1.19
N TYR A 51 -2.72 6.79 1.61
CA TYR A 51 -3.07 6.24 2.92
C TYR A 51 -2.51 4.83 3.13
N ASN A 52 -2.72 3.93 2.16
CA ASN A 52 -2.23 2.56 2.25
C ASN A 52 -0.69 2.51 2.23
N TRP A 53 -0.04 3.32 1.41
CA TRP A 53 1.43 3.37 1.38
C TRP A 53 2.06 3.99 2.62
N LYS A 54 1.43 4.99 3.25
CA LYS A 54 1.89 5.51 4.54
C LYS A 54 1.82 4.45 5.64
N LYS A 55 0.77 3.61 5.65
CA LYS A 55 0.70 2.47 6.57
C LYS A 55 1.80 1.44 6.32
N ALA A 56 2.04 1.10 5.06
CA ALA A 56 3.12 0.19 4.69
C ALA A 56 4.49 0.75 5.11
N LEU A 57 4.74 2.04 4.84
CA LEU A 57 5.96 2.73 5.23
C LEU A 57 6.21 2.64 6.73
N PHE A 58 5.23 3.05 7.55
CA PHE A 58 5.33 2.97 9.01
C PHE A 58 5.68 1.57 9.50
N ILE A 59 5.06 0.53 8.94
CA ILE A 59 5.33 -0.86 9.31
C ILE A 59 6.73 -1.29 8.89
N PHE A 60 7.21 -0.88 7.72
CA PHE A 60 8.55 -1.20 7.24
C PHE A 60 9.64 -0.44 8.00
N GLU A 61 9.38 0.79 8.44
CA GLU A 61 10.23 1.51 9.39
C GLU A 61 10.30 0.77 10.72
N LEU A 62 9.16 0.36 11.28
CA LEU A 62 9.08 -0.39 12.53
C LEU A 62 9.77 -1.77 12.47
N THR A 63 9.85 -2.37 11.28
CA THR A 63 10.44 -3.71 11.05
C THR A 63 11.81 -3.67 10.37
N GLU A 64 12.44 -2.49 10.33
CA GLU A 64 13.80 -2.26 9.82
C GLU A 64 14.00 -2.76 8.36
N LYS A 65 12.98 -2.56 7.51
CA LYS A 65 12.98 -2.95 6.09
C LYS A 65 13.40 -1.79 5.20
N GLU A 66 14.65 -1.35 5.36
CA GLU A 66 15.21 -0.14 4.71
C GLU A 66 14.95 -0.06 3.20
N TYR A 67 15.11 -1.16 2.47
CA TYR A 67 14.83 -1.22 1.03
C TYR A 67 13.40 -0.80 0.70
N TYR A 68 12.42 -1.32 1.45
CA TYR A 68 11.01 -1.03 1.23
C TYR A 68 10.66 0.39 1.69
N THR A 69 11.24 0.85 2.80
CA THR A 69 11.12 2.24 3.28
C THR A 69 11.53 3.23 2.19
N LYS A 70 12.74 3.07 1.64
CA LYS A 70 13.25 3.94 0.56
C LYS A 70 12.34 3.89 -0.67
N MET A 71 12.02 2.69 -1.14
CA MET A 71 11.16 2.50 -2.32
C MET A 71 9.78 3.16 -2.16
N ILE A 72 9.15 3.07 -0.99
CA ILE A 72 7.82 3.65 -0.76
C ILE A 72 7.90 5.17 -0.61
N SER A 73 8.91 5.69 0.08
CA SER A 73 9.15 7.13 0.19
C SER A 73 9.32 7.78 -1.18
N ASP A 74 10.14 7.20 -2.06
CA ASP A 74 10.33 7.70 -3.43
C ASP A 74 9.01 7.75 -4.20
N LYS A 75 8.19 6.70 -4.10
CA LYS A 75 6.87 6.64 -4.76
C LYS A 75 5.86 7.65 -4.21
N LEU A 76 5.90 7.94 -2.91
CA LEU A 76 5.05 8.95 -2.29
C LEU A 76 5.39 10.35 -2.81
N ILE A 77 6.68 10.65 -2.98
CA ILE A 77 7.17 11.90 -3.57
C ILE A 77 6.72 12.01 -5.03
N GLU A 78 6.86 10.95 -5.82
CA GLU A 78 6.39 10.93 -7.22
C GLU A 78 4.89 11.25 -7.35
N ILE A 79 4.05 10.68 -6.49
CA ILE A 79 2.60 10.94 -6.47
C ILE A 79 2.31 12.39 -6.10
N GLN A 80 3.00 12.94 -5.10
CA GLN A 80 2.82 14.35 -4.72
C GLN A 80 3.19 15.30 -5.87
N ASN A 81 4.32 15.08 -6.52
CA ASN A 81 4.77 15.92 -7.63
C ASN A 81 3.79 15.89 -8.81
N LYS A 82 3.18 14.74 -9.11
CA LYS A 82 2.14 14.61 -10.15
C LYS A 82 0.81 15.27 -9.79
N LYS A 83 0.47 15.43 -8.51
CA LYS A 83 -0.74 16.15 -8.07
C LYS A 83 -0.61 17.66 -8.27
N HIS A 84 0.64 18.17 -8.34
CA HIS A 84 0.94 19.60 -8.46
C HIS A 84 1.39 20.02 -9.87
N SER A 85 1.40 19.10 -10.85
CA SER A 85 1.66 19.37 -12.28
C SER A 85 0.36 19.43 -13.05
#